data_AF-A0A7C5UZQ0-F1
#
_entry.id   AF-A0A7C5UZQ0-F1
#
_cell.length_a   1.000
_cell.length_b   1.000
_cell.length_c   1.000
_cell.angle_alpha   90.00
_cell.angle_beta   90.00
_cell.angle_gamma   90.00
#
_symmetry.space_group_name_H-M   'P 1'
#
loop_
_entity.id
_entity.type
_entity.pdbx_description
1 polymer ?
#
loop_
_entity_poly.entity_id
_entity_poly.type
_entity_poly.pdbx_seq_one_letter_code
_entity_poly.pdbx_strand_id
1 'polypeptide(L)' 'YAQGGYEASYGTYRIEDAHTFTYHVDGALVRSLIGKDFRRIYVLSGKQLTVKPADPNEYWKAAWQHY' A
#
# COMPACT_ATOMS: atom_id res chain seq x y z
N TYR A 1 5.86 -1.73 -7.21
CA TYR A 1 6.50 -1.09 -8.37
C TYR A 1 7.96 -0.85 -7.93
N ALA A 2 8.90 -0.47 -8.79
CA ALA A 2 10.23 -0.05 -8.32
C ALA A 2 11.01 0.53 -9.48
N GLN A 3 11.64 1.69 -9.27
CA GLN A 3 12.69 2.17 -10.15
C GLN A 3 14.02 1.92 -9.46
N GLY A 4 14.83 1.02 -10.01
CA GLY A 4 16.12 0.65 -9.40
C GLY A 4 16.01 -0.04 -8.04
N GLY A 5 14.88 -0.73 -7.77
CA GLY A 5 14.66 -1.45 -6.50
C GLY A 5 14.18 -0.58 -5.34
N TYR A 6 14.03 0.73 -5.53
CA TYR A 6 13.53 1.65 -4.53
C TYR A 6 12.22 2.29 -5.00
N GLU A 7 11.22 2.30 -4.13
CA GLU A 7 9.94 2.97 -4.33
C GLU A 7 9.61 3.73 -3.05
N ALA A 8 9.37 5.02 -3.19
CA ALA A 8 8.88 5.87 -2.11
C ALA A 8 7.73 6.71 -2.66
N SER A 9 6.64 6.76 -1.91
CA SER A 9 5.48 7.59 -2.21
C SER A 9 4.82 8.08 -0.93
N TYR A 10 4.03 9.14 -1.04
CA TYR A 10 3.14 9.61 0.00
C TYR A 10 1.79 9.99 -0.61
N GLY A 11 0.77 10.03 0.24
CA GLY A 11 -0.53 10.55 -0.12
C GLY A 11 -1.59 10.26 0.92
N THR A 12 -2.83 10.13 0.47
CA THR A 12 -3.99 9.91 1.34
C THR A 12 -4.50 8.48 1.24
N TYR A 13 -5.22 8.03 2.26
CA TYR A 13 -5.91 6.75 2.20
C TYR A 13 -7.35 6.89 2.66
N ARG A 14 -8.20 6.03 2.10
CA ARG A 14 -9.59 5.89 2.49
C ARG A 14 -9.88 4.43 2.82
N ILE A 15 -10.41 4.18 4.00
CA ILE A 15 -10.89 2.85 4.39
C ILE A 15 -12.24 2.63 3.73
N GLU A 16 -12.36 1.53 3.01
CA GLU A 16 -13.60 1.15 2.31
C GLU A 16 -14.42 0.17 3.15
N ASP A 17 -13.73 -0.81 3.74
CA ASP A 17 -14.32 -1.84 4.59
C ASP A 17 -13.31 -2.29 5.68
N ALA A 18 -13.69 -3.29 6.47
CA ALA A 18 -12.88 -3.76 7.60
C ALA A 18 -11.49 -4.34 7.23
N HIS A 19 -11.25 -4.64 5.95
CA HIS A 19 -10.03 -5.28 5.48
C HIS A 19 -9.43 -4.62 4.22
N THR A 20 -10.06 -3.59 3.68
CA THR A 20 -9.62 -2.93 2.45
C THR A 20 -9.53 -1.41 2.64
N PHE A 21 -8.44 -0.84 2.13
CA PHE A 21 -8.33 0.60 1.92
C PHE A 21 -7.83 0.90 0.51
N THR A 22 -8.17 2.08 0.02
CA THR A 22 -7.60 2.65 -1.21
C THR A 22 -6.60 3.74 -0.84
N TYR A 23 -5.39 3.61 -1.39
CA TYR A 23 -4.30 4.57 -1.24
C TYR A 23 -4.19 5.41 -2.51
N HIS A 24 -4.37 6.73 -2.37
CA HIS A 24 -4.17 7.70 -3.44
C HIS A 24 -2.76 8.28 -3.36
N VAL A 25 -2.02 8.25 -4.47
CA VAL A 25 -0.65 8.75 -4.53
C VAL A 25 -0.62 10.23 -4.89
N ASP A 26 -0.33 11.08 -3.90
CA ASP A 26 -0.14 12.52 -4.12
C ASP A 26 1.28 12.84 -4.64
N GLY A 27 2.27 12.04 -4.22
CA GLY A 27 3.64 12.18 -4.69
C GLY A 27 4.43 10.87 -4.63
N ALA A 28 5.30 10.65 -5.61
CA ALA A 28 6.14 9.46 -5.68
C ALA A 28 7.46 9.73 -6.39
N LEU A 29 8.49 8.95 -6.06
CA LEU A 29 9.75 8.93 -6.79
C LEU A 29 9.54 8.48 -8.25
N VAL A 30 8.68 7.48 -8.44
CA VAL A 30 8.28 6.99 -9.76
C VAL A 30 7.11 7.84 -10.26
N ARG A 31 7.40 8.82 -11.13
CA ARG A 31 6.42 9.82 -11.60
C ARG A 31 5.13 9.23 -12.18
N SER A 32 5.21 8.06 -12.81
CA SER A 32 4.04 7.38 -13.41
C SER A 32 3.04 6.82 -12.39
N LEU A 33 3.33 6.93 -11.09
CA LEU A 33 2.44 6.53 -10.01
C LEU A 33 1.61 7.69 -9.45
N ILE A 34 2.01 8.94 -9.70
CA ILE A 34 1.32 10.12 -9.16
C ILE A 34 -0.11 10.17 -9.72
N GLY A 35 -1.08 10.39 -8.83
CA GLY A 35 -2.51 10.42 -9.12
C GLY A 35 -3.16 9.05 -9.27
N LYS A 36 -2.43 7.94 -9.07
CA LYS A 36 -3.01 6.59 -9.10
C LYS A 36 -3.62 6.22 -7.77
N ASP A 37 -4.67 5.42 -7.87
CA ASP A 37 -5.30 4.74 -6.76
C ASP A 37 -4.85 3.29 -6.69
N PHE A 38 -4.54 2.85 -5.47
CA PHE A 38 -4.10 1.50 -5.17
C PHE A 38 -4.99 0.89 -4.11
N ARG A 39 -5.79 -0.10 -4.51
CA ARG A 39 -6.55 -0.92 -3.57
C ARG A 39 -5.63 -1.90 -2.86
N ARG A 40 -5.69 -1.89 -1.52
CA ARG A 40 -4.85 -2.68 -0.63
C ARG A 40 -5.70 -3.42 0.39
N ILE A 41 -5.30 -4.66 0.65
CA ILE A 41 -5.89 -5.50 1.69
C ILE A 41 -4.97 -5.40 2.91
N TYR A 42 -5.56 -5.19 4.09
CA TYR A 42 -4.84 -5.19 5.35
C TYR A 42 -5.43 -6.18 6.35
N VAL A 43 -4.57 -6.70 7.22
CA VAL A 43 -4.93 -7.55 8.35
C VAL A 43 -4.20 -7.04 9.58
N LEU A 44 -4.96 -6.78 10.64
CA LEU A 44 -4.44 -6.51 11.96
C LEU A 44 -4.59 -7.77 12.82
N SER A 45 -3.46 -8.35 13.23
CA SER A 45 -3.42 -9.54 14.08
C SER A 45 -2.56 -9.25 15.32
N GLY A 46 -3.18 -9.11 16.48
CA GLY A 46 -2.49 -8.71 17.71
C GLY A 46 -1.83 -7.34 17.57
N LYS A 47 -0.50 -7.29 17.65
CA LYS A 47 0.31 -6.07 17.48
C LYS A 47 0.92 -5.92 16.08
N GLN A 48 0.51 -6.72 15.11
CA GLN A 48 1.07 -6.73 13.76
C GLN A 48 0.06 -6.26 12.72
N LEU A 49 0.47 -5.30 11.89
CA LEU A 49 -0.23 -4.89 10.68
C LEU A 49 0.44 -5.54 9.47
N THR A 50 -0.33 -6.25 8.65
CA THR A 50 0.14 -6.75 7.35
C THR A 50 -0.69 -6.13 6.24
N VAL A 51 -0.04 -5.59 5.22
CA VAL A 51 -0.67 -5.02 4.02
C VAL A 51 -0.18 -5.77 2.79
N LYS A 52 -1.11 -6.04 1.86
CA LYS A 52 -0.83 -6.66 0.57
C LYS A 52 -1.68 -6.03 -0.55
N PRO A 53 -1.29 -6.21 -1.81
CA PRO A 53 -2.13 -5.86 -2.95
C PRO A 53 -3.47 -6.58 -2.96
N ALA A 54 -4.48 -5.93 -3.53
CA ALA A 54 -5.73 -6.59 -3.90
C ALA A 54 -5.61 -7.34 -5.24
N ASP A 55 -4.71 -6.90 -6.13
CA ASP A 55 -4.44 -7.56 -7.41
C ASP A 55 -3.57 -8.82 -7.20
N PRO A 56 -4.02 -10.01 -7.61
CA PRO A 56 -3.23 -11.25 -7.48
C PRO A 56 -1.95 -11.26 -8.31
N ASN A 57 -1.79 -10.36 -9.28
CA ASN A 57 -0.57 -10.23 -10.09
C ASN A 57 0.51 -9.38 -9.42
N GLU A 58 0.21 -8.73 -8.28
CA GLU A 58 1.20 -8.05 -7.45
C GLU A 58 1.61 -8.95 -6.28
N TYR A 59 2.90 -9.29 -6.19
CA TYR A 59 3.39 -10.34 -5.26
C TYR A 59 4.04 -9.84 -3.97
N TRP A 60 3.94 -8.55 -3.65
CA TRP A 60 4.60 -7.99 -2.47
C TRP A 60 3.70 -8.05 -1.22
N LYS A 61 4.32 -7.98 -0.04
CA LYS A 61 3.64 -7.77 1.25
C LYS A 61 4.51 -6.91 2.16
N ALA A 62 3.88 -6.05 2.94
CA ALA A 62 4.55 -5.27 3.97
C ALA A 62 3.97 -5.61 5.34
N ALA A 63 4.83 -5.75 6.34
CA ALA A 63 4.42 -6.08 7.70
C ALA A 63 5.11 -5.14 8.68
N TRP A 64 4.34 -4.58 9.61
CA TRP A 64 4.82 -3.72 10.69
C TRP A 64 4.42 -4.30 12.03
N GLN A 65 5.29 -4.16 13.01
CA GLN A 65 5.05 -4.56 14.39
C GLN A 65 5.04 -3.33 15.28
N HIS A 66 3.98 -3.19 16.08
CA HIS A 66 3.95 -2.22 17.17
C HIS A 66 4.69 -2.81 18.37
N TYR A 67 5.69 -2.09 18.90
CA TYR A 67 6.40 -2.49 20.12
C TYR A 67 5.68 -1.90 21.35
#